data_AF-A0A370HKD1-F1
#
_entry.id   AF-A0A370HKD1-F1
#
_cell.length_a   1.000
_cell.length_b   1.000
_cell.length_c   1.000
_cell.angle_alpha   90.00
_cell.angle_beta   90.00
_cell.angle_gamma   90.00
#
_symmetry.space_group_name_H-M   'P 1'
#
loop_
_entity.id
_entity.type
_entity.pdbx_description
1 polymer ?
#
loop_
_entity_poly.entity_id
_entity_poly.type
_entity_poly.pdbx_seq_one_letter_code
_entity_poly.pdbx_strand_id
1 'polypeptide(L)'
;METDVDHEGCTASRNLALASLLDHADDLTGHSIAMISYDSGCVAEFFTATPTPGYQTQLRTTTDIINERKPADYHHYRALHTNSEPNNASNLILPRETAGPYRLAAITNHTRIYEATGRTHNP
;
A
#
# COMPACT_ATOMS: atom_id res chain seq x y z
N MET A 1 2.28 -1.40 28.54
CA MET A 1 2.46 -2.52 27.58
C MET A 1 1.33 -2.35 26.59
N GLU A 2 1.56 -1.50 25.61
CA GLU A 2 0.61 -1.15 24.57
C GLU A 2 1.05 -1.96 23.35
N THR A 3 0.24 -2.95 22.98
CA THR A 3 0.47 -3.70 21.76
C THR A 3 0.04 -2.81 20.61
N ASP A 4 1.00 -2.09 20.06
CA ASP A 4 0.90 -1.41 18.79
C ASP A 4 0.75 -2.51 17.72
N VAL A 5 -0.50 -2.88 17.44
CA VAL A 5 -0.81 -3.75 16.31
C VAL A 5 -0.93 -2.83 15.12
N ASP A 6 0.22 -2.56 14.50
CA ASP A 6 0.27 -2.11 13.12
C ASP A 6 -0.62 -3.05 12.31
N HIS A 7 -1.80 -2.58 11.93
CA HIS A 7 -2.67 -3.31 11.01
C HIS A 7 -2.00 -3.24 9.64
N GLU A 8 -1.08 -4.18 9.38
CA GLU A 8 -0.67 -4.47 8.03
C GLU A 8 -1.95 -4.79 7.25
N GLY A 9 -2.30 -3.96 6.26
CA GLY A 9 -3.58 -4.01 5.58
C GLY A 9 -3.91 -5.42 5.06
N CYS A 10 -4.75 -6.15 5.81
CA CYS A 10 -4.88 -7.61 5.69
C CYS A 10 -5.25 -8.09 4.28
N THR A 11 -5.99 -7.30 3.50
CA THR A 11 -6.41 -7.70 2.16
C THR A 11 -5.32 -7.53 1.09
N ALA A 12 -4.39 -6.59 1.27
CA ALA A 12 -3.37 -6.28 0.27
C ALA A 12 -2.11 -7.16 0.42
N SER A 13 -1.81 -7.61 1.65
CA SER A 13 -0.58 -8.37 1.97
C SER A 13 -0.40 -9.62 1.11
N ARG A 14 -1.47 -10.41 0.90
CA ARG A 14 -1.44 -11.59 0.02
C ARG A 14 -1.03 -11.25 -1.42
N ASN A 15 -1.64 -10.21 -1.98
CA ASN A 15 -1.39 -9.83 -3.38
C ASN A 15 0.00 -9.20 -3.53
N LEU A 16 0.47 -8.45 -2.52
CA LEU A 16 1.83 -7.93 -2.47
C LEU A 16 2.86 -9.06 -2.39
N ALA A 17 2.63 -10.06 -1.54
CA ALA A 17 3.50 -11.23 -1.44
C ALA A 17 3.55 -12.02 -2.75
N LEU A 18 2.40 -12.21 -3.42
CA LEU A 18 2.35 -12.84 -4.74
C LEU A 18 3.13 -12.03 -5.79
N ALA A 19 2.92 -10.71 -5.86
CA ALA A 19 3.64 -9.84 -6.79
C ALA A 19 5.17 -9.93 -6.55
N SER A 20 5.60 -9.84 -5.29
CA SER A 20 7.00 -9.98 -4.90
C SER A 20 7.57 -11.36 -5.27
N LEU A 21 6.80 -12.44 -5.10
CA LEU A 21 7.24 -13.78 -5.49
C LEU A 21 7.44 -13.89 -7.01
N LEU A 22 6.48 -13.37 -7.79
CA LEU A 22 6.54 -13.41 -9.25
C LEU A 22 7.68 -12.54 -9.81
N ASP A 23 8.00 -11.43 -9.14
CA ASP A 23 9.06 -10.49 -9.54
C ASP A 23 10.49 -10.98 -9.19
N HIS A 24 10.65 -11.80 -8.15
CA HIS A 24 11.97 -12.13 -7.60
C HIS A 24 12.37 -13.61 -7.68
N ALA A 25 11.43 -14.52 -7.97
CA ALA A 25 11.77 -15.92 -8.21
C ALA A 25 12.31 -16.14 -9.63
N ASP A 26 13.03 -17.24 -9.83
CA ASP A 26 13.26 -17.80 -11.17
C ASP A 26 11.92 -18.19 -11.83
N ASP A 27 11.94 -18.55 -13.12
CA ASP A 27 10.72 -18.87 -13.88
C ASP A 27 9.83 -19.90 -13.18
N LEU A 28 8.66 -19.45 -12.73
CA LEU A 28 7.64 -20.28 -12.07
C LEU A 28 6.64 -20.90 -13.05
N THR A 29 6.89 -20.85 -14.35
CA THR A 29 6.02 -21.46 -15.37
C THR A 29 5.74 -22.93 -15.03
N GLY A 30 4.46 -23.29 -14.97
CA GLY A 30 4.03 -24.66 -14.65
C GLY A 30 4.18 -25.07 -13.17
N HIS A 31 4.75 -24.23 -12.31
CA HIS A 31 4.88 -24.50 -10.89
C HIS A 31 3.64 -24.00 -10.13
N SER A 32 3.02 -24.86 -9.33
CA SER A 32 1.87 -24.47 -8.52
C SER A 32 2.31 -23.64 -7.31
N ILE A 33 1.71 -22.47 -7.17
CA ILE A 33 1.87 -21.56 -6.05
C ILE A 33 0.66 -21.71 -5.14
N ALA A 34 0.90 -21.99 -3.85
CA ALA A 34 -0.12 -22.00 -2.82
C ALA A 34 -0.11 -20.67 -2.06
N MET A 35 -1.28 -20.10 -1.81
CA MET A 35 -1.47 -18.85 -1.08
C MET A 35 -2.51 -19.03 0.02
N ILE A 36 -2.24 -18.48 1.19
CA ILE A 36 -3.14 -18.51 2.34
C ILE A 36 -3.47 -17.06 2.70
N SER A 37 -4.76 -16.74 2.74
CA SER A 37 -5.27 -15.48 3.25
C SER A 37 -5.92 -15.73 4.61
N TYR A 38 -5.71 -14.83 5.56
CA TYR A 38 -6.35 -14.86 6.86
C TYR A 38 -6.86 -13.46 7.21
N ASP A 39 -8.11 -13.41 7.68
CA ASP A 39 -8.74 -12.19 8.17
C ASP A 39 -9.23 -12.40 9.62
N SER A 40 -8.92 -11.42 10.47
CA SER A 40 -9.30 -11.45 11.87
C SER A 40 -10.82 -11.32 11.99
N GLY A 41 -11.47 -12.25 12.69
CA GLY A 41 -12.93 -12.41 12.66
C GLY A 41 -13.38 -13.80 12.18
N CYS A 42 -12.41 -14.62 11.71
CA CYS A 42 -12.40 -16.09 11.55
C CYS A 42 -12.43 -16.62 10.10
N VAL A 43 -12.09 -15.83 9.10
CA VAL A 43 -12.05 -16.31 7.70
C VAL A 43 -10.62 -16.61 7.29
N ALA A 44 -10.41 -17.83 6.80
CA ALA A 44 -9.19 -18.22 6.11
C ALA A 44 -9.56 -18.78 4.73
N GLU A 45 -8.80 -18.41 3.71
CA GLU A 45 -9.00 -18.89 2.35
C GLU A 45 -7.68 -19.42 1.78
N PHE A 46 -7.75 -20.57 1.11
CA PHE A 46 -6.62 -21.23 0.45
C PHE A 46 -6.80 -21.16 -1.07
N PHE A 47 -5.80 -20.62 -1.77
CA PHE A 47 -5.79 -20.49 -3.22
C PHE A 47 -4.61 -21.23 -3.81
N THR A 48 -4.77 -21.72 -5.04
CA THR A 48 -3.67 -22.19 -5.86
C THR A 48 -3.70 -21.49 -7.21
N ALA A 49 -2.52 -21.20 -7.75
CA ALA A 49 -2.35 -20.66 -9.08
C ALA A 49 -1.11 -21.27 -9.72
N THR A 50 -1.17 -21.50 -11.03
CA THR A 50 -0.01 -21.98 -11.81
C THR A 50 0.29 -20.95 -12.89
N PRO A 51 1.46 -20.26 -12.84
CA PRO A 51 1.85 -19.30 -13.85
C PRO A 51 1.95 -19.95 -15.24
N THR A 52 1.41 -19.26 -16.25
CA THR A 52 1.50 -19.69 -17.64
C THR A 52 2.82 -19.21 -18.27
N PRO A 53 3.32 -19.90 -19.31
CA PRO A 53 4.49 -19.44 -20.05
C PRO A 53 4.37 -17.97 -20.45
N GLY A 54 5.44 -17.19 -20.23
CA GLY A 54 5.49 -15.77 -20.61
C GLY A 54 4.83 -14.80 -19.62
N TYR A 55 4.37 -15.24 -18.44
CA TYR A 55 3.76 -14.37 -17.42
C TYR A 55 4.65 -13.19 -17.03
N GLN A 56 5.98 -13.36 -17.07
CA GLN A 56 6.97 -12.33 -16.74
C GLN A 56 6.81 -11.06 -17.58
N THR A 57 6.32 -11.17 -18.83
CA THR A 57 6.07 -10.01 -19.70
C THR A 57 4.89 -9.14 -19.26
N GLN A 58 4.05 -9.65 -18.36
CA GLN A 58 2.90 -8.94 -17.80
C GLN A 58 3.23 -8.28 -16.45
N LEU A 59 4.42 -8.56 -15.90
CA LEU A 59 4.85 -7.96 -14.64
C LEU A 59 5.24 -6.50 -14.87
N ARG A 60 4.79 -5.62 -13.99
CA ARG A 60 5.18 -4.21 -13.95
C ARG A 60 6.28 -4.02 -12.92
N THR A 61 7.33 -4.83 -13.04
CA THR A 61 8.44 -4.86 -12.09
C THR A 61 9.15 -3.50 -12.09
N THR A 62 8.99 -2.75 -11.01
CA THR A 62 9.77 -1.53 -10.75
C THR A 62 10.07 -1.43 -9.27
N THR A 63 11.34 -1.14 -8.94
CA THR A 63 11.74 -0.81 -7.56
C THR A 63 11.67 0.69 -7.31
N ASP A 64 11.45 1.51 -8.34
CA ASP A 64 11.52 2.97 -8.29
C ASP A 64 10.50 3.53 -7.30
N ILE A 65 9.29 2.98 -7.28
CA ILE A 65 8.22 3.44 -6.37
C ILE A 65 8.63 3.27 -4.89
N ILE A 66 9.31 2.18 -4.56
CA ILE A 66 9.79 1.90 -3.20
C ILE A 66 11.01 2.75 -2.87
N ASN A 67 11.91 2.94 -3.84
CA ASN A 67 13.16 3.70 -3.70
C ASN A 67 12.94 5.22 -3.66
N GLU A 68 11.88 5.72 -4.29
CA GLU A 68 11.49 7.14 -4.26
C GLU A 68 10.90 7.58 -2.89
N ARG A 69 10.66 6.63 -1.97
CA ARG A 69 10.13 6.95 -0.64
C ARG A 69 11.15 7.73 0.19
N LYS A 70 10.68 8.76 0.89
CA LYS A 70 11.50 9.54 1.80
C LYS A 70 11.46 8.91 3.20
N PRO A 71 12.60 8.56 3.80
CA PRO A 71 12.64 8.13 5.19
C PRO A 71 12.08 9.21 6.11
N ALA A 72 11.25 8.80 7.08
CA ALA A 72 10.78 9.67 8.14
C ALA A 72 11.74 9.58 9.34
N ASP A 73 12.18 10.72 9.88
CA ASP A 73 12.83 10.72 11.18
C ASP A 73 11.80 10.54 12.31
N TYR A 74 12.28 10.28 13.52
CA TYR A 74 11.44 10.02 14.69
C TYR A 74 10.47 11.18 15.00
N HIS A 75 10.92 12.43 14.91
CA HIS A 75 10.09 13.58 15.24
C HIS A 75 8.98 13.78 14.20
N HIS A 76 9.32 13.62 12.93
CA HIS A 76 8.37 13.66 11.83
C HIS A 76 7.35 12.53 11.93
N TYR A 77 7.79 11.29 12.17
CA TYR A 77 6.90 10.16 12.40
C TYR A 77 5.93 10.41 13.56
N ARG A 78 6.44 10.88 14.70
CA ARG A 78 5.60 11.18 15.88
C ARG A 78 4.58 12.28 15.59
N ALA A 79 4.95 13.31 14.83
CA ALA A 79 4.03 14.36 14.41
C ALA A 79 2.92 13.82 13.49
N LEU A 80 3.24 12.96 12.52
CA LEU A 80 2.25 12.32 11.65
C LEU A 80 1.28 11.44 12.45
N HIS A 81 1.79 10.63 13.37
CA HIS A 81 0.98 9.75 14.20
C HIS A 81 0.03 10.54 15.11
N THR A 82 0.52 11.62 15.73
CA THR A 82 -0.31 12.44 16.64
C THR A 82 -1.38 13.26 15.89
N ASN A 83 -1.10 13.69 14.65
CA ASN A 83 -2.06 14.43 13.82
C ASN A 83 -3.12 13.55 13.15
N SER A 84 -3.04 12.22 13.30
CA SER A 84 -3.99 11.27 12.72
C SER A 84 -5.31 11.20 13.49
N GLU A 85 -5.36 11.74 14.71
CA GLU A 85 -6.61 11.99 15.42
C GLU A 85 -7.20 13.31 14.95
N PRO A 86 -8.31 13.31 14.18
CA PRO A 86 -8.97 14.53 13.85
C PRO A 86 -9.51 15.13 15.15
N ASN A 87 -8.82 16.15 15.66
CA ASN A 87 -9.45 17.15 16.51
C ASN A 87 -10.77 17.52 15.80
N ASN A 88 -11.88 17.60 16.53
CA ASN A 88 -13.25 17.86 16.04
C ASN A 88 -13.42 19.17 15.22
N ALA A 89 -12.33 19.81 14.77
CA ALA A 89 -12.33 20.83 13.75
C ALA A 89 -12.93 20.26 12.45
N SER A 90 -14.10 20.78 12.08
CA SER A 90 -14.81 20.44 10.85
C SER A 90 -13.99 20.71 9.57
N ASN A 91 -12.93 21.52 9.67
CA ASN A 91 -12.08 21.96 8.57
C ASN A 91 -10.60 21.72 8.89
N LEU A 92 -9.93 20.91 8.07
CA LEU A 92 -8.50 20.56 8.15
C LEU A 92 -7.87 20.74 6.77
N ILE A 93 -6.74 21.44 6.69
CA ILE A 93 -5.91 21.54 5.47
C ILE A 93 -4.65 20.71 5.68
N LEU A 94 -4.33 19.84 4.73
CA LEU A 94 -3.18 18.92 4.81
C LEU A 94 -2.01 19.44 3.95
N PRO A 95 -0.76 19.36 4.45
CA PRO A 95 0.42 19.80 3.71
C PRO A 95 0.71 18.91 2.50
N ARG A 96 1.46 19.45 1.53
CA ARG A 96 1.79 18.77 0.27
C ARG A 96 3.08 17.98 0.40
N GLU A 97 2.99 16.80 0.99
CA GLU A 97 4.16 15.97 1.33
C GLU A 97 4.31 14.71 0.46
N THR A 98 3.26 14.30 -0.26
CA THR A 98 3.29 13.08 -1.09
C THR A 98 3.88 13.31 -2.49
N ALA A 99 4.62 12.31 -2.97
CA ALA A 99 5.11 12.21 -4.35
C ALA A 99 4.14 11.45 -5.27
N GLY A 100 3.04 10.92 -4.73
CA GLY A 100 2.00 10.20 -5.48
C GLY A 100 1.16 11.14 -6.37
N PRO A 101 0.45 10.61 -7.38
CA PRO A 101 -0.30 11.39 -8.35
C PRO A 101 -1.53 12.10 -7.76
N TYR A 102 -2.03 11.63 -6.62
CA TYR A 102 -3.18 12.20 -5.92
C TYR A 102 -2.90 12.32 -4.42
N ARG A 103 -3.53 13.30 -3.77
CA ARG A 103 -3.44 13.48 -2.32
C ARG A 103 -4.77 13.94 -1.72
N LEU A 104 -4.97 13.64 -0.44
CA LEU A 104 -5.99 14.30 0.37
C LEU A 104 -5.50 15.72 0.70
N ALA A 105 -6.15 16.73 0.14
CA ALA A 105 -5.76 18.13 0.31
C ALA A 105 -6.42 18.76 1.53
N ALA A 106 -7.68 18.40 1.81
CA ALA A 106 -8.43 18.93 2.93
C ALA A 106 -9.58 18.01 3.36
N ILE A 107 -10.06 18.22 4.58
CA ILE A 107 -11.36 17.75 5.06
C ILE A 107 -12.17 18.99 5.42
N THR A 108 -13.32 19.21 4.79
CA THR A 108 -14.18 20.38 5.03
C THR A 108 -15.60 19.90 5.27
N ASN A 109 -16.21 20.27 6.39
CA ASN A 109 -17.55 19.80 6.78
C ASN A 109 -17.68 18.27 6.65
N HIS A 110 -16.69 17.51 7.12
CA HIS A 110 -16.61 16.04 7.00
C HIS A 110 -16.53 15.51 5.55
N THR A 111 -16.26 16.36 4.57
CA THR A 111 -16.05 15.99 3.16
C THR A 111 -14.56 15.97 2.85
N ARG A 112 -14.07 14.86 2.29
CA ARG A 112 -12.68 14.72 1.83
C ARG A 112 -12.51 15.39 0.46
N ILE A 113 -11.53 16.27 0.35
CA ILE A 113 -11.18 16.97 -0.89
C ILE A 113 -9.85 16.42 -1.40
N TYR A 114 -9.87 15.88 -2.62
CA TYR A 114 -8.70 15.31 -3.28
C TYR A 114 -8.24 16.19 -4.44
N GLU A 115 -6.92 16.27 -4.64
CA GLU A 115 -6.34 16.97 -5.78
C GLU A 115 -5.28 16.11 -6.47
N ALA A 116 -5.08 16.35 -7.77
CA ALA A 116 -3.94 15.84 -8.49
C ALA A 116 -2.67 16.62 -8.11
N THR A 117 -1.55 15.92 -7.96
CA THR A 117 -0.25 16.55 -7.67
C THR A 117 0.46 17.00 -8.94
N GLY A 118 -0.11 16.79 -10.12
CA GLY A 118 0.53 17.11 -11.40
C GLY A 118 1.59 16.09 -11.83
N ARG A 119 1.82 15.01 -11.06
CA ARG A 119 2.56 13.84 -11.54
C ARG A 119 1.64 13.04 -12.47
N THR A 120 1.99 12.96 -13.75
CA THR A 120 1.32 12.08 -14.71
C THR A 120 1.84 10.65 -14.51
N HIS A 121 0.93 9.69 -14.34
CA HIS A 121 1.29 8.27 -14.41
C HIS A 121 1.51 7.92 -15.88
N ASN A 122 2.76 7.66 -16.28
CA ASN A 122 3.04 7.12 -17.60
C ASN A 122 2.79 5.61 -17.54
N PRO A 123 1.89 5.05 -18.37
CA PRO A 123 1.45 3.66 -18.29
C PRO A 123 2.54 2.64 -18.64
#